data_AF-A0A2T0VU92-F1
#
_entry.id   AF-A0A2T0VU92-F1
#
_cell.length_a   1.000
_cell.length_b   1.000
_cell.length_c   1.000
_cell.angle_alpha   90.00
_cell.angle_beta   90.00
_cell.angle_gamma   90.00
#
_symmetry.space_group_name_H-M   'P 1'
#
loop_
_entity.id
_entity.type
_entity.pdbx_description
1 polymer ?
#
loop_
_entity_poly.entity_id
_entity_poly.type
_entity_poly.pdbx_seq_one_letter_code
_entity_poly.pdbx_strand_id
1 'polypeptide(L)' 'MPDGSVMTRADLPSEQTRRWVASRKAAVVRAVAAGLILRKEALERYGLSDEEFAEWENAVAHHGEGALKATALQHYRQL' A
#
# COMPACT_ATOMS: atom_id res chain seq x y z
N MET A 1 -7.43 0.73 23.52
CA MET A 1 -7.25 2.06 22.93
C MET A 1 -7.18 1.89 21.43
N PRO A 2 -8.01 2.55 20.60
CA PRO A 2 -7.78 2.57 19.17
C PRO A 2 -6.80 3.71 18.88
N ASP A 3 -5.55 3.37 18.57
CA ASP A 3 -4.50 4.32 18.20
C ASP A 3 -4.89 4.97 16.86
N GLY A 4 -5.55 6.13 16.94
CA GLY A 4 -6.09 6.91 15.83
C GLY A 4 -5.02 7.53 14.94
N SER A 5 -4.07 6.72 14.47
CA SER A 5 -3.12 7.12 13.45
C SER A 5 -3.85 7.15 12.11
N VAL A 6 -4.49 8.28 11.84
CA VAL A 6 -5.06 8.58 10.53
C VAL A 6 -3.88 8.68 9.56
N MET A 7 -3.66 7.62 8.80
CA MET A 7 -2.61 7.61 7.79
C MET A 7 -2.98 8.67 6.76
N THR A 8 -2.15 9.70 6.64
CA THR A 8 -2.35 10.78 5.67
C THR A 8 -1.34 10.66 4.55
N ARG A 9 -1.55 11.42 3.48
CA ARG A 9 -0.61 11.50 2.35
C ARG A 9 0.81 11.93 2.78
N ALA A 10 0.97 12.47 3.99
CA ALA A 10 2.27 12.81 4.60
C ALA A 10 3.00 11.61 5.22
N ASP A 11 2.28 10.53 5.58
CA ASP A 11 2.89 9.28 6.05
C ASP A 11 3.40 8.42 4.88
N LEU A 12 2.98 8.76 3.66
CA LEU A 12 3.49 8.13 2.45
C LEU A 12 4.97 8.47 2.26
N PRO A 13 5.79 7.49 1.83
CA PRO A 13 7.17 7.77 1.48
C PRO A 13 7.24 8.80 0.35
N SER A 14 8.23 9.68 0.42
CA SER A 14 8.47 10.65 -0.65
C SER A 14 8.78 9.94 -1.97
N GLU A 15 8.37 10.55 -3.08
CA GLU A 15 8.64 10.10 -4.46
C GLU A 15 10.13 9.90 -4.77
N GLN A 16 11.02 10.60 -4.06
CA GLN A 16 12.48 10.45 -4.18
C GLN A 16 13.05 9.25 -3.39
N THR A 17 12.19 8.41 -2.80
CA THR A 17 12.62 7.22 -2.06
C THR A 17 13.22 6.19 -3.00
N ARG A 18 14.54 6.05 -2.94
CA ARG A 18 15.27 4.98 -3.68
C ARG A 18 15.30 3.64 -2.95
N ARG A 19 15.12 3.63 -1.62
CA ARG A 19 15.22 2.40 -0.80
C ARG A 19 13.86 2.03 -0.21
N TRP A 20 13.26 0.98 -0.75
CA TRP A 20 11.99 0.44 -0.29
C TRP A 20 12.20 -0.61 0.79
N VAL A 21 11.95 -0.24 2.05
CA VAL A 21 11.90 -1.16 3.19
C VAL A 21 10.49 -1.68 3.41
N ALA A 22 10.33 -2.83 4.08
CA ALA A 22 9.04 -3.47 4.33
C ALA A 22 7.98 -2.50 4.91
N SER A 23 8.35 -1.65 5.87
CA SER A 23 7.44 -0.65 6.45
C SER A 23 6.95 0.41 5.44
N ARG A 24 7.81 0.86 4.51
CA ARG A 24 7.42 1.86 3.50
C ARG A 24 6.53 1.25 2.42
N LYS A 25 6.83 0.02 2.00
CA LYS A 25 5.97 -0.77 1.11
C LYS A 25 4.59 -0.95 1.74
N ALA A 26 4.55 -1.31 3.03
CA ALA A 26 3.31 -1.42 3.81
C ALA A 26 2.52 -0.11 3.89
N ALA A 27 3.19 1.04 4.06
CA ALA A 27 2.50 2.33 4.06
C ALA A 27 1.82 2.62 2.72
N VAL A 28 2.49 2.41 1.59
CA VAL A 28 1.88 2.64 0.26
C VAL A 28 0.73 1.66 -0.01
N VAL A 29 0.93 0.38 0.26
CA VAL A 29 -0.11 -0.65 0.11
C VAL A 29 -1.34 -0.32 0.96
N ARG A 30 -1.13 0.03 2.24
CA ARG A 30 -2.23 0.42 3.13
C ARG A 30 -2.93 1.69 2.66
N ALA A 31 -2.22 2.64 2.06
CA ALA A 31 -2.82 3.89 1.57
C ALA A 31 -3.75 3.61 0.40
N VAL A 32 -3.29 2.77 -0.53
CA VAL A 32 -4.10 2.33 -1.67
C VAL A 32 -5.30 1.52 -1.19
N ALA A 33 -5.09 0.57 -0.27
CA ALA A 33 -6.16 -0.26 0.28
C ALA A 33 -7.20 0.53 1.09
N ALA A 34 -6.77 1.60 1.78
CA ALA A 34 -7.66 2.52 2.51
C ALA A 34 -8.31 3.58 1.61
N GLY A 35 -7.99 3.63 0.31
CA GLY A 35 -8.54 4.61 -0.63
C GLY A 35 -7.96 6.02 -0.48
N LEU A 36 -6.83 6.19 0.21
CA LEU A 36 -6.11 7.48 0.34
C LEU A 36 -5.50 7.94 -0.99
N ILE A 37 -5.03 6.99 -1.80
CA ILE A 37 -4.50 7.21 -3.14
C ILE A 37 -4.96 6.06 -4.05
N LEU A 38 -5.06 6.32 -5.35
CA LEU A 38 -5.33 5.26 -6.32
C LEU A 38 -4.09 4.37 -6.53
N ARG A 39 -4.32 3.09 -6.81
CA ARG A 39 -3.24 2.17 -7.21
C ARG A 39 -2.44 2.72 -8.38
N LYS A 40 -3.11 3.14 -9.46
CA LYS A 40 -2.46 3.75 -10.63
C LYS A 40 -1.66 5.00 -10.26
N GLU A 41 -2.19 5.85 -9.39
CA GLU A 41 -1.46 7.03 -8.91
C GLU A 41 -0.20 6.62 -8.14
N ALA A 42 -0.25 5.57 -7.33
CA ALA A 42 0.93 5.05 -6.63
C ALA A 42 1.97 4.48 -7.62
N LEU A 43 1.53 3.71 -8.61
CA LEU A 43 2.39 3.15 -9.66
C LEU A 43 3.09 4.27 -10.44
N GLU A 44 2.35 5.29 -10.87
CA GLU A 44 2.90 6.43 -11.61
C GLU A 44 3.81 7.31 -10.73
N ARG A 45 3.39 7.62 -9.50
CA ARG A 45 4.17 8.46 -8.57
C ARG A 45 5.50 7.82 -8.18
N TYR A 46 5.51 6.51 -7.99
CA TYR A 46 6.69 5.77 -7.53
C TYR A 46 7.41 5.01 -8.65
N GLY A 47 6.91 5.06 -9.88
CA GLY A 47 7.47 4.32 -11.02
C GLY A 47 7.45 2.81 -10.83
N LEU A 48 6.42 2.28 -10.17
CA LEU A 48 6.29 0.86 -9.84
C LEU A 48 5.48 0.13 -10.91
N SER A 49 5.79 -1.14 -11.12
CA SER A 49 4.98 -2.03 -11.93
C SER A 49 3.80 -2.61 -11.12
N ASP A 50 2.73 -3.01 -11.83
CA ASP A 50 1.57 -3.67 -11.21
C ASP A 50 1.99 -4.91 -10.41
N GLU A 51 2.95 -5.67 -10.96
CA GLU A 51 3.58 -6.87 -10.39
C GLU A 51 4.35 -6.56 -9.10
N GLU A 52 5.19 -5.51 -9.11
CA GLU A 52 5.94 -5.09 -7.92
C GLU A 52 4.99 -4.68 -6.79
N PHE A 53 3.90 -3.98 -7.12
CA PHE A 53 2.90 -3.63 -6.13
C PHE A 53 2.18 -4.86 -5.57
N ALA A 54 1.84 -5.84 -6.41
CA ALA A 54 1.26 -7.10 -5.95
C ALA A 54 2.21 -7.90 -5.05
N GLU A 55 3.51 -7.90 -5.33
CA GLU A 55 4.53 -8.47 -4.43
C GLU A 55 4.56 -7.73 -3.09
N TRP A 56 4.36 -6.41 -3.09
CA TRP A 56 4.30 -5.64 -1.85
C TRP A 56 3.03 -5.96 -1.06
N GLU A 57 1.88 -6.08 -1.73
CA GLU A 57 0.62 -6.52 -1.10
C GLU A 57 0.79 -7.89 -0.44
N ASN A 58 1.41 -8.82 -1.15
CA ASN A 58 1.71 -10.15 -0.65
C ASN A 58 2.67 -10.10 0.54
N ALA A 59 3.80 -9.38 0.44
CA ALA A 59 4.76 -9.24 1.52
C ALA A 59 4.12 -8.62 2.77
N VAL A 60 3.26 -7.61 2.61
CA VAL A 60 2.55 -6.95 3.72
C VAL A 60 1.52 -7.88 4.34
N ALA A 61 0.81 -8.67 3.54
CA ALA A 61 -0.11 -9.69 4.03
C ALA A 61 0.61 -10.80 4.83
N HIS A 62 1.86 -11.12 4.48
CA HIS A 62 2.67 -12.13 5.19
C HIS A 62 3.37 -11.57 6.45
N HIS A 63 3.79 -10.30 6.45
CA HIS A 63 4.56 -9.70 7.55
C HIS A 63 3.72 -8.99 8.63
N GLY A 64 2.43 -8.73 8.38
CA GLY A 64 1.55 -8.01 9.30
C GLY A 64 0.46 -8.91 9.87
N GLU A 65 0.68 -9.38 11.10
CA GLU A 65 -0.15 -10.28 11.89
C GLU A 65 -1.67 -9.93 11.86
N GLY A 66 -2.46 -10.57 10.97
CA GLY A 66 -3.91 -10.76 11.14
C GLY A 66 -4.94 -9.88 10.39
N ALA A 67 -4.61 -8.74 9.77
CA ALA A 67 -5.64 -7.68 9.59
C ALA A 67 -6.23 -7.38 8.19
N LEU A 68 -5.77 -7.94 7.07
CA LEU A 68 -6.30 -7.51 5.74
C LEU A 68 -7.01 -8.61 4.93
N LYS A 69 -7.61 -9.58 5.62
CA LYS A 69 -8.34 -10.70 5.03
C LYS A 69 -9.65 -10.36 4.29
N ALA A 70 -10.15 -9.12 4.28
CA ALA A 70 -11.51 -8.85 3.79
C ALA A 70 -11.68 -7.83 2.66
N THR A 71 -10.80 -6.82 2.51
CA THR A 71 -11.23 -5.60 1.76
C THR A 71 -10.45 -5.30 0.48
N ALA A 72 -9.23 -5.81 0.30
CA ALA A 72 -8.40 -5.43 -0.86
C ALA A 72 -8.74 -6.20 -2.16
N LEU A 73 -9.29 -7.42 -2.06
CA LEU A 73 -9.58 -8.26 -3.22
C LEU A 73 -10.80 -7.84 -4.05
N GLN A 74 -11.61 -6.87 -3.60
CA GLN A 74 -12.84 -6.49 -4.31
C GLN A 74 -12.61 -5.49 -5.45
N HIS A 75 -11.54 -4.69 -5.44
CA HIS A 75 -11.35 -3.62 -6.44
C HIS A 75 -10.50 -3.99 -7.67
N TYR A 76 -9.82 -5.15 -7.68
CA TYR A 76 -9.02 -5.58 -8.84
C TYR A 76 -9.73 -6.58 -9.77
N ARG A 77 -11.05 -6.77 -9.61
CA ARG A 77 -11.84 -7.61 -10.52
C ARG A 77 -12.76 -6.76 -11.37
N GLN A 78 -12.18 -5.93 -12.23
CA GLN A 78 -12.86 -5.46 -13.44
C GLN A 78 -11.85 -5.13 -14.55
N LEU A 79 -11.44 -6.17 -15.28
CA LEU A 79 -11.08 -6.13 -16.69
C LEU A 79 -11.23 -7.57 -17.24
#